data_AF-C7ZQN6-F1
#
_entry.id   AF-C7ZQN6-F1
#
_cell.length_a   1.000
_cell.length_b   1.000
_cell.length_c   1.000
_cell.angle_alpha   90.00
_cell.angle_beta   90.00
_cell.angle_gamma   90.00
#
_symmetry.space_group_name_H-M   'P 1'
#
loop_
_entity.id
_entity.type
_entity.pdbx_description
1 polymer ?
#
loop_
_entity_poly.entity_id
_entity_poly.type
_entity_poly.pdbx_seq_one_letter_code
_entity_poly.pdbx_strand_id
1 'polypeptide(L)' 'IKSAMDRDRLSTEAGVIAFEMEGAGVWDELPSIIVKGVCDYADSRKHKAWQNFADATSAWTYKAILERYIRADI' A
#
# COMPACT_ATOMS: atom_id res chain seq x y z
N ILE A 1 4.72 1.22 11.80
CA ILE A 1 5.21 2.23 12.78
C ILE A 1 4.13 2.40 13.85
N LYS A 2 4.47 2.65 15.11
CA LYS A 2 3.49 2.76 16.22
C LYS A 2 3.55 4.12 16.92
N SER A 3 3.96 5.15 16.19
CA SER A 3 4.27 6.48 16.70
C SER A 3 3.93 7.49 15.63
N ALA A 4 3.00 8.38 15.96
CA ALA A 4 2.61 9.48 15.08
C ALA A 4 3.82 10.37 14.74
N MET A 5 4.63 10.67 15.75
CA MET A 5 5.83 11.49 15.60
C MET A 5 6.85 10.86 14.65
N ASP A 6 7.11 9.55 14.76
CA ASP A 6 8.05 8.88 13.86
C ASP A 6 7.52 8.78 12.44
N ARG A 7 6.23 8.52 12.27
CA ARG A 7 5.56 8.52 10.97
C ARG A 7 5.68 9.89 10.30
N ASP A 8 5.35 10.97 11.01
CA ASP A 8 5.33 12.32 10.45
C ASP A 8 6.76 12.79 10.12
N ARG A 9 7.73 12.45 10.99
CA ARG A 9 9.15 12.69 10.72
C ARG A 9 9.61 11.95 9.46
N LEU A 10 9.36 10.65 9.34
CA LEU A 10 9.77 9.86 8.18
C LEU A 10 9.06 10.30 6.89
N SER A 11 7.78 10.65 6.97
CA SER A 11 7.03 11.21 5.84
C SER A 11 7.65 12.51 5.34
N THR A 12 8.07 13.39 6.27
CA THR A 12 8.73 14.65 5.94
C THR A 12 10.15 14.45 5.39
N GLU A 13 10.96 13.60 6.04
CA GLU A 13 12.37 13.37 5.68
C GLU A 13 12.53 12.61 4.36
N ALA A 14 11.71 11.58 4.14
CA ALA A 14 11.82 10.70 2.99
C ALA A 14 10.77 10.97 1.89
N GLY A 15 9.83 11.89 2.12
CA GLY A 15 8.74 12.17 1.18
C GLY A 15 7.76 10.99 1.01
N VAL A 16 7.73 10.05 1.96
CA VAL A 16 6.87 8.85 1.86
C VAL A 16 5.43 9.19 2.24
N ILE A 17 4.48 8.59 1.52
CA ILE A 17 3.04 8.84 1.68
C ILE A 17 2.30 7.68 2.36
N ALA A 18 2.95 6.53 2.53
CA ALA A 18 2.35 5.33 3.13
C ALA A 18 3.42 4.43 3.75
N PHE A 19 3.01 3.55 4.65
CA PHE A 19 3.85 2.56 5.32
C PHE A 19 3.20 1.19 5.24
N GLU A 20 4.01 0.15 5.06
CA GLU A 20 3.59 -1.22 4.75
C GLU A 20 4.77 -2.17 4.99
N MET A 21 4.59 -3.49 4.84
CA MET A 21 5.67 -4.46 5.07
C MET A 21 5.85 -5.51 3.97
N GLU A 22 4.86 -5.68 3.10
CA GLU A 22 4.76 -6.84 2.19
C GLU A 22 5.29 -6.56 0.77
N GLY A 23 5.29 -5.31 0.34
CA GLY A 23 5.74 -4.88 -1.00
C GLY A 23 7.21 -4.51 -1.06
N ALA A 24 7.82 -4.15 0.08
CA ALA A 24 9.25 -3.86 0.18
C ALA A 24 10.09 -5.01 -0.39
N GLY A 25 10.96 -4.70 -1.35
CA GLY A 25 11.85 -5.66 -2.02
C GLY A 25 11.25 -6.37 -3.24
N VAL A 26 9.92 -6.47 -3.36
CA VAL A 26 9.29 -7.12 -4.52
C VAL A 26 9.59 -6.36 -5.82
N TRP A 27 9.57 -5.02 -5.76
CA TRP A 27 9.86 -4.17 -6.92
C TRP A 27 11.33 -4.18 -7.35
N ASP A 28 12.24 -4.62 -6.47
CA ASP A 28 13.69 -4.59 -6.73
C ASP A 28 14.08 -5.83 -7.53
N GLU A 29 13.34 -6.93 -7.33
CA GLU A 29 13.56 -8.21 -7.99
C GLU A 29 12.69 -8.40 -9.24
N LEU A 30 11.50 -7.80 -9.29
CA LEU A 30 10.53 -8.02 -10.37
C LEU A 30 9.78 -6.74 -10.78
N PRO A 31 9.62 -6.47 -12.09
CA PRO A 31 8.72 -5.43 -12.58
C PRO A 31 7.32 -5.64 -12.01
N SER A 32 6.87 -4.69 -11.19
CA SER A 32 5.64 -4.86 -10.43
C SER A 32 4.89 -3.55 -10.27
N ILE A 33 3.57 -3.67 -10.14
CA ILE A 33 2.67 -2.59 -9.72
C ILE A 33 2.16 -2.99 -8.34
N ILE A 34 2.40 -2.14 -7.35
CA ILE A 34 1.96 -2.40 -5.98
C ILE A 34 0.67 -1.63 -5.71
N VAL A 35 -0.39 -2.36 -5.36
CA VAL A 35 -1.70 -1.79 -4.98
C VAL A 35 -1.89 -1.97 -3.48
N LYS A 36 -2.17 -0.88 -2.76
CA LYS A 36 -2.35 -0.87 -1.30
C LYS A 36 -3.59 -0.09 -0.91
N GLY A 37 -4.26 -0.56 0.14
CA GLY A 37 -5.39 0.09 0.76
C GLY A 37 -4.98 0.59 2.14
N VAL A 38 -5.44 1.77 2.51
CA VAL A 38 -5.14 2.36 3.82
C VAL A 38 -6.08 1.73 4.87
N CYS A 39 -5.52 0.99 5.82
CA CYS A 39 -6.28 0.34 6.90
C CYS A 39 -6.03 0.94 8.29
N ASP A 40 -4.95 1.70 8.47
CA ASP A 40 -4.68 2.47 9.68
C ASP A 40 -3.77 3.68 9.38
N TYR A 41 -3.44 4.44 10.41
CA TYR A 41 -2.64 5.65 10.31
C TYR A 41 -1.17 5.44 10.65
N ALA A 42 -0.68 4.22 10.86
CA ALA A 42 0.71 3.96 11.29
C ALA A 42 1.15 4.71 12.58
N ASP A 43 0.19 5.04 13.46
CA ASP A 43 0.44 5.50 14.83
C ASP A 43 0.21 4.37 15.84
N SER A 44 0.17 4.73 17.13
CA SER A 44 -0.07 3.78 18.21
C SER A 44 -1.49 3.19 18.20
N ARG A 45 -2.44 3.76 17.46
CA ARG A 45 -3.83 3.37 17.43
C ARG A 45 -4.06 2.38 16.29
N LYS A 46 -4.24 1.11 16.65
CA LYS A 46 -4.61 0.08 15.67
C LYS A 46 -6.09 0.18 15.33
N HIS A 47 -6.40 0.34 14.04
CA HIS A 47 -7.77 0.37 13.53
C HIS A 47 -8.10 -0.89 12.71
N LYS A 48 -8.18 -2.06 13.38
CA LYS A 48 -8.39 -3.35 12.71
C LYS A 48 -9.70 -3.45 11.91
N ALA A 49 -10.71 -2.65 12.25
CA ALA A 49 -12.02 -2.68 11.58
C ALA A 49 -11.93 -2.35 10.08
N TRP A 50 -10.93 -1.56 9.67
CA TRP A 50 -10.77 -1.11 8.29
C TRP A 50 -9.95 -2.08 7.43
N GLN A 51 -9.31 -3.10 7.99
CA GLN A 51 -8.44 -4.02 7.25
C GLN A 51 -9.21 -4.75 6.14
N ASN A 52 -10.32 -5.40 6.47
CA ASN A 52 -11.12 -6.12 5.47
C ASN A 52 -11.61 -5.21 4.33
N PHE A 53 -11.97 -3.96 4.66
CA PHE A 53 -12.41 -2.99 3.65
C PHE A 53 -11.25 -2.52 2.76
N ALA A 54 -10.10 -2.20 3.36
CA ALA A 54 -8.89 -1.79 2.64
C ALA A 54 -8.37 -2.92 1.74
N ASP A 55 -8.36 -4.16 2.24
CA ASP A 55 -7.93 -5.35 1.50
C ASP A 55 -8.86 -5.62 0.31
N ALA A 56 -10.18 -5.61 0.54
CA ALA A 56 -11.15 -5.79 -0.53
C ALA A 56 -11.01 -4.70 -1.60
N THR A 57 -10.91 -3.43 -1.19
CA THR A 57 -10.74 -2.30 -2.12
C THR A 57 -9.46 -2.42 -2.95
N SER A 58 -8.37 -2.87 -2.33
CA SER A 58 -7.09 -3.12 -3.02
C SER A 58 -7.21 -4.23 -4.04
N ALA A 59 -7.84 -5.35 -3.67
CA ALA A 59 -8.06 -6.48 -4.56
C ALA A 59 -8.97 -6.11 -5.75
N TRP A 60 -10.02 -5.34 -5.52
CA TRP A 60 -10.89 -4.83 -6.59
C TRP A 60 -10.16 -3.88 -7.52
N THR A 61 -9.34 -2.98 -6.97
CA THR A 61 -8.50 -2.07 -7.76
C THR A 61 -7.50 -2.85 -8.61
N TYR A 62 -6.83 -3.85 -8.04
CA TYR A 62 -5.93 -4.73 -8.77
C TYR A 62 -6.65 -5.46 -9.92
N LYS A 63 -7.84 -6.03 -9.66
CA LYS A 63 -8.66 -6.65 -10.70
C LYS A 63 -8.99 -5.65 -11.82
N ALA A 64 -9.41 -4.44 -11.47
CA ALA A 64 -9.75 -3.39 -12.43
C ALA A 64 -8.55 -2.94 -13.29
N ILE A 65 -7.34 -2.95 -12.71
CA ILE A 65 -6.08 -2.73 -13.45
C ILE A 65 -5.88 -3.87 -14.45
N LEU A 66 -5.96 -5.12 -14.02
CA LEU A 66 -5.78 -6.28 -14.91
C LEU A 66 -6.79 -6.30 -16.08
N GLU A 67 -8.05 -5.95 -15.82
CA GLU A 67 -9.09 -5.88 -16.86
C GLU A 67 -8.82 -4.78 -17.91
N ARG A 68 -8.13 -3.70 -17.52
CA ARG A 68 -7.77 -2.58 -18.40
C ARG A 68 -6.35 -2.69 -18.94
N TYR A 69 -5.58 -3.65 -18.44
CA TYR A 69 -4.20 -3.86 -18.86
C TYR A 69 -4.23 -4.42 -20.27
N ILE A 70 -4.04 -3.54 -21.25
CA ILE A 70 -3.90 -3.93 -22.65
C ILE A 70 -2.64 -4.79 -22.71
N ARG A 71 -2.79 -6.07 -23.02
CA ARG A 71 -1.65 -6.86 -23.48
C ARG A 71 -1.27 -6.29 -24.84
N ALA A 72 -0.20 -5.50 -24.89
CA ALA A 72 0.33 -4.99 -26.15
C ALA A 72 0.93 -6.11 -27.02
N ASP A 73 1.00 -7.34 -26.50
CA ASP A 73 1.67 -8.45 -27.15
C ASP A 73 0.75 -9.70 -27.18
N ILE A 74 -0.06 -9.81 -28.25
CA ILE A 74 -0.31 -11.06 -29.00
C ILE A 74 -0.32 -10.69 -30.49
#